data_AF-G2H1T7-F1
#
_entry.id   AF-G2H1T7-F1
#
_cell.length_a   1.000
_cell.length_b   1.000
_cell.length_c   1.000
_cell.angle_alpha   90.00
_cell.angle_beta   90.00
_cell.angle_gamma   90.00
#
_symmetry.space_group_name_H-M   'P 1'
#
loop_
_entity.id
_entity.type
_entity.pdbx_description
1 polymer ?
#
loop_
_entity_poly.entity_id
_entity_poly.type
_entity_poly.pdbx_seq_one_letter_code
_entity_poly.pdbx_strand_id
1 'polypeptide(L)'
;MIVVTNQAGIGRGYYTETDFHRLMKWVGEQFVIQGGSVDAVYFCPYHAEQGIGQYKQQSPFRKPAPGMILEAAEKFSIDLANSMLIGDNISDIQAGSAAGVGKLFLLGSDHEEAASYRAIKIKNLAAAMAQL
;
A
#
# COMPACT_ATOMS: atom_id res chain seq x y z
N MET A 1 9.54 -3.90 -7.08
CA MET A 1 8.55 -3.09 -6.33
C MET A 1 7.43 -3.98 -5.80
N ILE A 2 6.96 -3.75 -4.57
CA ILE A 2 5.79 -4.43 -3.99
C ILE A 2 4.65 -3.44 -3.82
N VAL A 3 3.43 -3.85 -4.19
CA VAL A 3 2.21 -3.07 -4.02
C VAL A 3 1.45 -3.58 -2.79
N VAL A 4 1.04 -2.68 -1.89
CA VAL A 4 0.16 -2.98 -0.75
C VAL A 4 -1.08 -2.09 -0.80
N THR A 5 -2.28 -2.67 -0.88
CA THR A 5 -3.49 -1.90 -1.19
C THR A 5 -4.73 -2.31 -0.39
N ASN A 6 -5.50 -1.33 0.11
CA ASN A 6 -6.81 -1.58 0.70
C ASN A 6 -7.84 -1.69 -0.42
N GLN A 7 -8.48 -2.85 -0.58
CA GLN A 7 -9.49 -3.11 -1.62
C GLN A 7 -10.88 -3.30 -1.01
N ALA A 8 -11.33 -2.27 -0.26
CA ALA A 8 -12.62 -2.31 0.44
C ALA A 8 -13.83 -2.50 -0.49
N GLY A 9 -13.70 -2.22 -1.78
CA GLY A 9 -14.74 -2.47 -2.77
C GLY A 9 -15.13 -3.95 -2.88
N ILE A 10 -14.18 -4.87 -2.64
CA ILE A 10 -14.44 -6.30 -2.54
C ILE A 10 -15.34 -6.59 -1.33
N GLY A 11 -14.94 -6.10 -0.15
CA GLY A 11 -15.71 -6.28 1.07
C GLY A 11 -17.08 -5.59 1.05
N ARG A 12 -17.27 -4.58 0.21
CA ARG A 12 -18.54 -3.87 -0.02
C ARG A 12 -19.39 -4.49 -1.14
N GLY A 13 -18.90 -5.52 -1.83
CA GLY A 13 -19.62 -6.20 -2.90
C GLY A 13 -19.67 -5.44 -4.24
N TYR A 14 -18.77 -4.48 -4.47
CA TYR A 14 -18.72 -3.71 -5.73
C TYR A 14 -18.06 -4.49 -6.87
N TYR A 15 -17.14 -5.39 -6.54
CA TYR A 15 -16.45 -6.29 -7.48
C TYR A 15 -15.88 -7.49 -6.70
N THR A 16 -15.51 -8.55 -7.41
CA THR A 16 -14.99 -9.79 -6.80
C THR A 16 -13.46 -9.79 -6.68
N GLU A 17 -12.90 -10.70 -5.88
CA GLU A 17 -11.45 -10.96 -5.88
C GLU A 17 -10.95 -11.40 -7.26
N THR A 18 -11.76 -12.14 -8.03
CA THR A 18 -11.44 -12.53 -9.40
C THR A 18 -11.28 -11.31 -10.31
N ASP A 19 -12.17 -10.32 -10.19
CA ASP A 19 -12.08 -9.06 -10.95
C ASP A 19 -10.81 -8.29 -10.58
N PHE A 20 -10.50 -8.22 -9.28
CA PHE A 20 -9.27 -7.62 -8.78
C PHE A 20 -8.02 -8.31 -9.34
N HIS A 21 -7.95 -9.64 -9.29
CA HIS A 21 -6.80 -10.38 -9.83
C HIS A 21 -6.65 -10.21 -11.34
N ARG A 22 -7.76 -10.15 -12.09
CA ARG A 22 -7.74 -9.84 -13.53
C ARG A 22 -7.15 -8.46 -13.78
N LEU A 23 -7.58 -7.45 -13.02
CA LEU A 23 -7.03 -6.09 -13.12
C LEU A 23 -5.54 -6.06 -12.77
N MET A 24 -5.14 -6.67 -11.65
CA MET A 24 -3.74 -6.64 -11.22
C MET A 24 -2.81 -7.38 -12.17
N LYS A 25 -3.29 -8.45 -12.82
CA LYS A 25 -2.55 -9.10 -13.91
C LYS A 25 -2.29 -8.12 -15.06
N TRP A 26 -3.34 -7.44 -15.53
CA TRP A 26 -3.21 -6.45 -16.59
C TRP A 26 -2.30 -5.29 -16.19
N VAL A 27 -2.40 -4.78 -14.96
CA VAL A 27 -1.50 -3.73 -14.43
C VAL A 27 -0.04 -4.21 -14.47
N GLY A 28 0.24 -5.42 -14.01
CA GLY A 28 1.58 -6.00 -14.07
C GLY A 28 2.13 -6.07 -15.49
N GLU A 29 1.31 -6.50 -16.45
CA GLU A 29 1.66 -6.51 -17.88
C GLU A 29 1.98 -5.09 -18.40
N GLN A 30 1.21 -4.06 -18.00
CA GLN A 30 1.50 -2.68 -18.38
C GLN A 30 2.83 -2.17 -17.83
N PHE A 31 3.19 -2.52 -16.58
CA PHE A 31 4.49 -2.17 -16.01
C PHE A 31 5.64 -2.78 -16.81
N VAL A 32 5.52 -4.05 -17.19
CA VAL A 32 6.54 -4.75 -18.00
C VAL A 32 6.73 -4.09 -19.36
N ILE A 33 5.65 -3.68 -20.02
CA ILE A 33 5.72 -2.96 -21.31
C ILE A 33 6.51 -1.65 -21.19
N GLN A 34 6.43 -0.98 -20.03
CA GLN A 34 7.15 0.27 -19.76
C GLN A 34 8.56 0.05 -19.17
N GLY A 35 9.05 -1.20 -19.11
CA GLY A 35 10.37 -1.54 -18.59
C GLY A 35 10.45 -1.62 -17.05
N GLY A 36 9.31 -1.62 -16.36
CA GLY A 36 9.22 -1.82 -14.90
C GLY A 36 8.75 -3.23 -14.52
N SER A 37 8.68 -3.50 -13.21
CA SER A 37 8.12 -4.74 -12.68
C SER A 37 7.33 -4.50 -11.39
N VAL A 38 6.32 -5.34 -11.18
CA VAL A 38 5.61 -5.50 -9.90
C VAL A 38 5.92 -6.91 -9.40
N ASP A 39 6.72 -7.02 -8.34
CA ASP A 39 7.20 -8.31 -7.85
C ASP A 39 6.12 -9.04 -7.04
N ALA A 40 5.27 -8.28 -6.35
CA ALA A 40 4.14 -8.79 -5.60
C ALA A 40 3.07 -7.72 -5.39
N VAL A 41 1.83 -8.19 -5.22
CA VAL A 41 0.69 -7.39 -4.82
C VAL A 41 0.06 -8.05 -3.60
N TYR A 42 -0.02 -7.31 -2.50
CA TYR A 42 -0.80 -7.65 -1.33
C TYR A 42 -2.02 -6.74 -1.26
N PHE A 43 -3.17 -7.31 -0.92
CA PHE A 43 -4.40 -6.55 -0.79
C PHE A 43 -5.21 -6.99 0.41
N CYS A 44 -5.97 -6.06 0.98
CA CYS A 44 -6.91 -6.35 2.05
C CYS A 44 -8.36 -6.07 1.60
N PRO A 45 -9.23 -7.09 1.49
CA PRO A 45 -10.64 -6.90 1.15
C PRO A 45 -11.50 -6.53 2.36
N TYR A 46 -11.01 -6.79 3.58
CA TYR A 46 -11.76 -6.63 4.83
C TYR A 46 -12.00 -5.15 5.19
N HIS A 47 -13.14 -4.90 5.82
CA HIS A 47 -13.51 -3.60 6.38
C HIS A 47 -14.43 -3.77 7.58
N ALA A 48 -14.04 -3.26 8.75
CA ALA A 48 -14.75 -3.52 10.01
C ALA A 48 -16.20 -2.98 10.02
N GLU A 49 -16.42 -1.79 9.50
CA GLU A 49 -17.75 -1.16 9.52
C GLU A 49 -18.58 -1.44 8.26
N GLN A 50 -17.96 -1.26 7.09
CA GLN A 50 -18.62 -1.28 5.78
C GLN A 50 -18.49 -2.60 5.03
N GLY A 51 -17.81 -3.60 5.60
CA GLY A 51 -17.74 -4.94 5.01
C GLY A 51 -19.09 -5.64 5.10
N ILE A 52 -19.31 -6.63 4.23
CA ILE A 52 -20.51 -7.46 4.19
C ILE A 52 -20.11 -8.93 4.40
N GLY A 53 -20.89 -9.66 5.19
CA GLY A 53 -20.66 -11.09 5.47
C GLY A 53 -19.27 -11.34 6.05
N GLN A 54 -18.54 -12.30 5.45
CA GLN A 54 -17.18 -12.65 5.88
C GLN A 54 -16.17 -11.49 5.81
N TYR A 55 -16.44 -10.44 5.03
CA TYR A 55 -15.53 -9.30 4.90
C TYR A 55 -15.71 -8.24 6.00
N LYS A 56 -16.77 -8.34 6.82
CA LYS A 56 -17.06 -7.39 7.91
C LYS A 56 -16.27 -7.72 9.17
N GLN A 57 -14.98 -7.42 9.15
CA GLN A 57 -14.09 -7.65 10.30
C GLN A 57 -12.92 -6.68 10.32
N GLN A 58 -12.32 -6.53 11.49
CA GLN A 58 -11.00 -5.94 11.61
C GLN A 58 -9.97 -6.90 11.04
N SER A 59 -8.96 -6.37 10.34
CA SER A 59 -7.89 -7.17 9.76
C SER A 59 -6.54 -6.51 10.01
N PRO A 60 -5.52 -7.26 10.48
CA PRO A 60 -4.17 -6.73 10.63
C PRO A 60 -3.51 -6.38 9.28
N PHE A 61 -4.11 -6.82 8.18
CA PHE A 61 -3.67 -6.51 6.82
C PHE A 61 -4.29 -5.23 6.27
N ARG A 62 -5.32 -4.66 6.91
CA ARG A 62 -5.92 -3.40 6.47
C ARG A 62 -5.09 -2.23 6.98
N LYS A 63 -4.53 -1.43 6.07
CA LYS A 63 -3.88 -0.15 6.45
C LYS A 63 -4.87 0.71 7.23
N PRO A 64 -4.50 1.28 8.38
CA PRO A 64 -3.12 1.59 8.82
C PRO A 64 -2.35 0.46 9.51
N ALA A 65 -2.90 -0.74 9.66
CA ALA A 65 -2.13 -1.86 10.19
C ALA A 65 -1.03 -2.30 9.20
N PRO A 66 0.15 -2.74 9.68
CA PRO A 66 1.32 -3.00 8.84
C PRO A 66 1.35 -4.40 8.22
N GLY A 67 0.32 -5.24 8.41
CA GLY A 67 0.38 -6.68 8.12
C GLY A 67 0.83 -7.02 6.69
N MET A 68 0.31 -6.32 5.67
CA MET A 68 0.73 -6.56 4.28
C MET A 68 2.21 -6.25 4.04
N ILE A 69 2.76 -5.24 4.72
CA ILE A 69 4.17 -4.84 4.58
C ILE A 69 5.06 -5.85 5.29
N LEU A 70 4.67 -6.29 6.49
CA LEU A 70 5.43 -7.28 7.27
C LEU A 70 5.45 -8.65 6.58
N GLU A 71 4.32 -9.10 6.04
CA GLU A 71 4.25 -10.34 5.26
C GLU A 71 5.14 -10.28 4.01
N ALA A 72 5.12 -9.15 3.30
CA ALA A 72 6.02 -8.91 2.18
C ALA A 72 7.49 -8.97 2.61
N ALA A 73 7.83 -8.32 3.73
CA ALA A 73 9.19 -8.28 4.22
C ALA A 73 9.72 -9.66 4.61
N GLU A 74 8.89 -10.46 5.27
CA GLU A 74 9.22 -11.84 5.63
C GLU A 74 9.45 -12.69 4.36
N LYS A 75 8.47 -12.68 3.43
CA LYS A 75 8.53 -13.50 2.23
C LYS A 75 9.73 -13.20 1.33
N PHE A 76 10.08 -11.92 1.20
CA PHE A 76 11.13 -11.46 0.30
C PHE A 76 12.44 -11.10 1.00
N SER A 77 12.54 -11.31 2.32
CA SER A 77 13.70 -10.93 3.14
C SER A 77 14.09 -9.45 2.95
N ILE A 78 13.10 -8.55 2.96
CA ILE A 78 13.31 -7.12 2.70
C ILE A 78 13.83 -6.42 3.95
N ASP A 79 14.88 -5.64 3.79
CA ASP A 79 15.32 -4.67 4.79
C ASP A 79 14.42 -3.43 4.77
N LEU A 80 13.43 -3.41 5.67
CA LEU A 80 12.47 -2.30 5.76
C LEU A 80 13.14 -0.99 6.16
N ALA A 81 14.18 -1.02 6.99
CA ALA A 81 14.87 0.19 7.44
C ALA A 81 15.61 0.89 6.29
N ASN A 82 16.01 0.14 5.25
CA ASN A 82 16.56 0.68 4.01
C ASN A 82 15.56 0.76 2.85
N SER A 83 14.27 0.52 3.12
CA SER A 83 13.19 0.60 2.14
C SER A 83 12.49 1.96 2.15
N MET A 84 11.70 2.20 1.11
CA MET A 84 10.81 3.34 1.00
C MET A 84 9.36 2.91 0.80
N LEU A 85 8.43 3.67 1.37
CA LEU A 85 7.01 3.57 1.10
C LEU A 85 6.52 4.90 0.51
N ILE A 86 5.76 4.80 -0.57
CA ILE A 86 5.10 5.94 -1.21
C ILE A 86 3.60 5.65 -1.19
N GLY A 87 2.82 6.56 -0.61
CA GLY A 87 1.36 6.47 -0.54
C GLY A 87 0.70 7.83 -0.68
N ASP A 88 -0.59 7.85 -0.96
CA ASP A 88 -1.40 9.07 -1.12
C ASP A 88 -2.30 9.34 0.09
N ASN A 89 -2.46 8.35 0.99
CA ASN A 89 -3.28 8.48 2.18
C ASN A 89 -2.43 8.41 3.45
N ILE A 90 -2.86 9.10 4.52
CA ILE A 90 -2.18 9.03 5.82
C ILE A 90 -2.10 7.59 6.36
N SER A 91 -3.09 6.74 6.04
CA SER A 91 -3.09 5.33 6.44
C SER A 91 -1.91 4.53 5.85
N ASP A 92 -1.37 4.95 4.70
CA ASP A 92 -0.19 4.34 4.10
C ASP A 92 1.06 4.66 4.91
N ILE A 93 1.18 5.92 5.32
CA ILE A 93 2.28 6.43 6.15
C ILE A 93 2.26 5.76 7.53
N GLN A 94 1.07 5.63 8.12
CA GLN A 94 0.90 4.94 9.40
C GLN A 94 1.33 3.46 9.30
N ALA A 95 0.92 2.76 8.25
CA ALA A 95 1.32 1.38 8.02
C ALA A 95 2.83 1.25 7.80
N GLY A 96 3.43 2.11 6.99
CA GLY A 96 4.87 2.15 6.76
C GLY A 96 5.67 2.44 8.03
N SER A 97 5.23 3.43 8.81
CA SER A 97 5.85 3.76 10.10
C SER A 97 5.75 2.61 11.10
N ALA A 98 4.57 1.97 11.20
CA ALA A 98 4.36 0.83 12.10
C ALA A 98 5.17 -0.41 11.67
N ALA A 99 5.44 -0.56 10.38
CA ALA A 99 6.30 -1.62 9.84
C ALA A 99 7.81 -1.31 10.00
N GLY A 100 8.20 -0.08 10.34
CA GLY A 100 9.60 0.32 10.44
C GLY A 100 10.26 0.63 9.10
N VAL A 101 9.49 1.08 8.09
CA VAL A 101 10.03 1.52 6.80
C VAL A 101 10.87 2.80 6.97
N GLY A 102 12.09 2.81 6.42
CA GLY A 102 13.05 3.89 6.63
C GLY A 102 12.66 5.25 6.04
N LYS A 103 12.13 5.26 4.82
CA LYS A 103 11.66 6.49 4.15
C LYS A 103 10.17 6.43 3.85
N LEU A 104 9.42 7.42 4.32
CA LEU A 104 7.97 7.52 4.09
C LEU A 104 7.68 8.76 3.24
N PHE A 105 7.00 8.57 2.11
CA PHE A 105 6.61 9.64 1.21
C PHE A 105 5.10 9.71 1.08
N LEU A 106 4.56 10.91 1.32
CA LEU A 106 3.14 11.19 1.15
C LEU A 106 2.91 12.03 -0.10
N LEU A 107 2.21 11.47 -1.07
CA LEU A 107 1.86 12.11 -2.33
C LEU A 107 0.63 13.00 -2.14
N GLY A 108 0.76 14.31 -2.42
CA GLY A 108 -0.33 15.28 -2.31
C GLY A 108 0.02 16.48 -1.42
N SER A 109 -0.90 17.46 -1.34
CA SER A 109 -0.65 18.76 -0.68
C SER A 109 -1.15 18.85 0.77
N ASP A 110 -2.17 18.08 1.17
CA ASP A 110 -3.07 18.53 2.26
C ASP A 110 -3.21 17.53 3.43
N HIS A 111 -2.08 17.13 4.02
CA HIS A 111 -2.10 16.29 5.23
C HIS A 111 -1.16 16.85 6.30
N GLU A 112 -1.69 17.61 7.26
CA GLU A 112 -0.89 18.11 8.41
C GLU A 112 -0.33 16.96 9.26
N GLU A 113 -1.08 15.86 9.38
CA GLU A 113 -0.70 14.66 10.13
C GLU A 113 0.60 13.99 9.68
N ALA A 114 1.05 14.24 8.45
CA ALA A 114 2.28 13.68 7.90
C ALA A 114 3.53 14.02 8.74
N ALA A 115 3.54 15.20 9.37
CA ALA A 115 4.67 15.67 10.18
C ALA A 115 4.93 14.76 11.40
N SER A 116 3.87 14.20 12.00
CA SER A 116 3.96 13.30 13.15
C SER A 116 4.71 12.00 12.86
N TYR A 117 4.77 11.61 11.58
CA TYR A 117 5.44 10.39 11.11
C TYR A 117 6.76 10.68 10.39
N ARG A 118 7.23 11.94 10.43
CA ARG A 118 8.40 12.41 9.66
C ARG A 118 8.31 12.07 8.17
N ALA A 119 7.08 11.98 7.64
CA ALA A 119 6.85 11.67 6.25
C ALA A 119 7.16 12.87 5.37
N ILE A 120 7.82 12.60 4.26
CA ILE A 120 8.23 13.59 3.27
C ILE A 120 7.08 13.81 2.32
N LYS A 121 6.53 15.02 2.31
CA LYS A 121 5.48 15.39 1.34
C LYS A 121 6.09 15.59 -0.04
N ILE A 122 5.48 14.98 -1.04
CA ILE A 122 5.89 15.10 -2.45
C ILE A 122 4.68 15.44 -3.31
N LYS A 123 4.91 16.25 -4.35
CA LYS A 123 3.85 16.62 -5.32
C LYS A 123 3.73 15.61 -6.46
N ASN A 124 4.77 14.83 -6.71
CA ASN A 124 4.85 13.83 -7.76
C ASN A 124 5.97 12.83 -7.44
N LEU A 125 6.00 11.71 -8.17
CA LEU A 125 7.00 10.66 -7.98
C LEU A 125 8.43 11.11 -8.30
N ALA A 126 8.61 12.04 -9.24
CA ALA A 126 9.94 12.58 -9.56
C ALA A 126 10.59 13.30 -8.36
N ALA A 127 9.78 13.97 -7.53
CA ALA A 127 10.24 14.60 -6.29
C ALA A 127 10.68 13.57 -5.23
N ALA A 128 10.17 12.34 -5.26
CA ALA A 128 10.65 11.25 -4.41
C ALA A 128 12.04 10.79 -4.85
N MET A 129 12.24 10.64 -6.16
CA MET A 129 13.51 10.20 -6.74
C MET A 129 14.66 11.16 -6.43
N ALA A 130 14.39 12.46 -6.34
CA ALA A 130 15.40 13.46 -5.98
C ALA A 130 15.89 13.36 -4.52
N GLN A 131 15.29 12.48 -3.70
CA GLN A 131 15.61 12.27 -2.28
C GLN A 131 16.15 10.86 -1.99
N LEU A 132 16.45 10.11 -3.05
CA LEU A 132 17.17 8.84 -3.01
C LEU A 132 18.67 9.11 -3.04
#